data_AF-E4Z1V3-F1
#
_entry.id   AF-E4Z1V3-F1
#
_cell.length_a   1.000
_cell.length_b   1.000
_cell.length_c   1.000
_cell.angle_alpha   90.00
_cell.angle_beta   90.00
_cell.angle_gamma   90.00
#
_symmetry.space_group_name_H-M   'P 1'
#
loop_
_entity.id
_entity.type
_entity.pdbx_description
1 polymer ?
#
loop_
_entity_poly.entity_id
_entity_poly.type
_entity_poly.pdbx_seq_one_letter_code
_entity_poly.pdbx_strand_id
1 'polypeptide(L)'
;MGRDDRRDHRKRGRSRSPERRPTDRSRKPREKEIFKIPEKLSSEEKIKYILKGGAQVPVNPALLEENEVKLSTNATPLSLEEIIEAKKAKEDELSKPKFISKEEKAKIALAKRQKEADESRRRADEQRAKQREIFQQGRIQNDPEFERRQRRKELDTRRNDREDRRTGKDSEKELTAIKDRYLGAAKKKKKVRKQNERKFVFDWDAGDDTSNDYNPIYRERHQVQLFGRGYIAGIDIKAQRGEAGAFYSK
;
A
#
# COMPACT_ATOMS: atom_id res chain seq x y z
N MET A 1 -18.33 -63.28 -40.00
CA MET A 1 -18.90 -62.06 -39.38
C MET A 1 -18.71 -62.15 -37.88
N GLY A 2 -18.18 -61.10 -37.22
CA GLY A 2 -18.30 -60.93 -35.76
C GLY A 2 -17.06 -60.47 -34.98
N ARG A 3 -16.83 -59.13 -34.97
CA ARG A 3 -16.45 -58.23 -33.84
C ARG A 3 -15.16 -58.39 -33.01
N ASP A 4 -14.36 -57.32 -33.06
CA ASP A 4 -13.68 -56.53 -31.99
C ASP A 4 -13.25 -57.17 -30.65
N ASP A 5 -11.97 -56.99 -30.25
CA ASP A 5 -11.58 -55.99 -29.23
C ASP A 5 -10.05 -55.96 -28.87
N ARG A 6 -9.46 -54.76 -29.06
CA ARG A 6 -8.48 -54.01 -28.23
C ARG A 6 -7.52 -54.74 -27.26
N ARG A 7 -6.20 -54.49 -27.41
CA ARG A 7 -5.38 -53.80 -26.37
C ARG A 7 -3.92 -53.46 -26.75
N ASP A 8 -3.62 -52.18 -26.55
CA ASP A 8 -2.45 -51.61 -25.87
C ASP A 8 -1.05 -51.67 -26.53
N HIS A 9 -0.68 -50.56 -27.17
CA HIS A 9 0.72 -50.24 -27.48
C HIS A 9 1.14 -48.94 -26.78
N ARG A 10 1.59 -49.10 -25.54
CA ARG A 10 2.51 -48.16 -24.88
C ARG A 10 3.83 -48.12 -25.66
N LYS A 11 4.13 -47.01 -26.34
CA LYS A 11 5.52 -46.67 -26.68
C LYS A 11 5.93 -45.31 -26.12
N ARG A 12 6.86 -45.43 -25.16
CA ARG A 12 7.79 -44.45 -24.61
C ARG A 12 8.28 -43.44 -25.65
N GLY A 13 7.91 -42.18 -25.48
CA GLY A 13 8.61 -41.02 -26.03
C GLY A 13 9.46 -40.37 -24.95
N ARG A 14 10.78 -40.59 -25.00
CA ARG A 14 11.79 -40.00 -24.11
C ARG A 14 12.06 -38.56 -24.56
N SER A 15 11.42 -37.56 -23.94
CA SER A 15 11.76 -36.15 -24.19
C SER A 15 12.88 -35.70 -23.23
N ARG A 16 14.01 -35.30 -23.83
CA ARG A 16 15.15 -34.62 -23.20
C ARG A 16 14.65 -33.45 -22.34
N SER A 17 14.95 -33.48 -21.04
CA SER A 17 14.73 -32.33 -20.15
C SER A 17 15.70 -31.20 -20.51
N PRO A 18 15.24 -29.96 -20.71
CA PRO A 18 16.13 -28.81 -20.78
C PRO A 18 16.76 -28.58 -19.39
N GLU A 19 18.08 -28.61 -19.31
CA GLU A 19 18.84 -28.27 -18.11
C GLU A 19 18.41 -26.88 -17.61
N ARG A 20 17.85 -26.84 -16.40
CA ARG A 20 17.54 -25.60 -15.71
C ARG A 20 18.86 -24.98 -15.26
N ARG A 21 19.29 -23.90 -15.92
CA ARG A 21 20.32 -23.00 -15.40
C ARG A 21 20.00 -22.67 -13.93
N PRO A 22 20.95 -22.81 -12.99
CA PRO A 22 20.72 -22.42 -11.61
C PRO A 22 20.50 -20.91 -11.59
N THR A 23 19.30 -20.47 -11.20
CA THR A 23 19.05 -19.07 -10.89
C THR A 23 19.86 -18.73 -9.67
N ASP A 24 20.83 -17.83 -9.87
CA ASP A 24 21.71 -17.28 -8.86
C ASP A 24 20.88 -16.70 -7.69
N ARG A 25 20.91 -17.41 -6.55
CA ARG A 25 20.13 -17.09 -5.33
C ARG A 25 20.92 -16.20 -4.36
N SER A 26 21.95 -15.48 -4.80
CA SER A 26 22.72 -14.59 -3.92
C SER A 26 22.33 -13.11 -4.03
N ARG A 27 21.03 -12.78 -4.08
CA ARG A 27 20.56 -11.43 -3.72
C ARG A 27 20.00 -11.48 -2.32
N LYS A 28 20.86 -11.20 -1.33
CA LYS A 28 20.42 -10.84 0.03
C LYS A 28 19.32 -9.77 -0.08
N PRO A 29 18.22 -9.88 0.70
CA PRO A 29 17.24 -8.79 0.75
C PRO A 29 17.99 -7.52 1.14
N ARG A 30 17.77 -6.42 0.41
CA ARG A 30 18.21 -5.09 0.88
C ARG A 30 17.50 -4.87 2.21
N GLU A 31 18.23 -5.00 3.32
CA GLU A 31 17.75 -4.55 4.62
C GLU A 31 17.35 -3.08 4.44
N LYS A 32 16.09 -2.77 4.72
CA LYS A 32 15.68 -1.37 4.86
C LYS A 32 16.47 -0.87 6.06
N GLU A 33 17.53 -0.12 5.83
CA GLU A 33 18.26 0.57 6.90
C GLU A 33 17.26 1.47 7.63
N ILE A 34 16.80 1.01 8.78
CA ILE A 34 15.97 1.81 9.67
C ILE A 34 16.91 2.90 10.20
N PHE A 35 16.64 4.15 9.82
CA PHE A 35 17.41 5.32 10.21
C PHE A 35 17.48 5.39 11.75
N LYS A 36 18.62 4.98 12.33
CA LYS A 36 18.87 5.05 13.78
C LYS A 36 19.58 6.36 14.10
N ILE A 37 18.98 7.16 14.97
CA ILE A 37 19.58 8.41 15.47
C ILE A 37 20.56 8.04 16.61
N PRO A 38 21.83 8.46 16.55
CA PRO A 38 22.80 8.22 17.62
C PRO A 38 22.37 8.90 18.93
N GLU A 39 22.32 8.15 20.04
CA GLU A 39 21.81 8.65 21.33
C GLU A 39 22.68 9.75 21.95
N LYS A 40 23.97 9.77 21.62
CA LYS A 40 24.98 10.65 22.24
C LYS A 40 25.07 12.07 21.65
N LEU A 41 24.24 12.40 20.66
CA LEU A 41 24.26 13.72 20.02
C LEU A 41 23.50 14.77 20.86
N SER A 42 23.98 16.02 20.82
CA SER A 42 23.26 17.16 21.38
C SER A 42 21.92 17.35 20.67
N SER A 43 20.93 17.97 21.33
CA SER A 43 19.60 18.21 20.77
C SER A 43 19.65 18.88 19.40
N GLU A 44 20.55 19.85 19.22
CA GLU A 44 20.74 20.55 17.93
C GLU A 44 21.34 19.65 16.84
N GLU A 45 22.25 18.75 17.22
CA GLU A 45 22.91 17.83 16.31
C GLU A 45 21.99 16.67 15.89
N LYS A 46 21.11 16.23 16.81
CA LYS A 46 20.04 15.27 16.52
C LYS A 46 19.09 15.83 15.47
N ILE A 47 18.71 17.10 15.60
CA ILE A 47 17.84 17.79 14.62
C ILE A 47 18.52 17.83 13.24
N LYS A 48 19.79 18.23 13.17
CA LYS A 48 20.56 18.23 11.90
C LYS A 48 20.69 16.85 11.27
N TYR A 49 20.88 15.80 12.08
CA TYR A 49 20.98 14.41 11.60
C TYR A 49 19.66 13.90 11.00
N ILE A 50 18.52 14.26 11.60
CA ILE A 50 17.17 13.91 11.10
C ILE A 50 16.87 14.64 9.77
N LEU A 51 17.20 15.93 9.68
CA LEU A 51 17.02 16.72 8.44
C LEU A 51 17.85 16.19 7.26
N LYS A 52 19.04 15.62 7.53
CA LYS A 52 19.91 15.01 6.51
C LYS A 52 19.34 13.69 5.94
N GLY A 53 18.43 13.03 6.67
CA GLY A 53 17.81 11.75 6.30
C GLY A 53 16.59 11.87 5.36
N GLY A 54 16.35 13.03 4.76
CA GLY A 54 15.24 13.21 3.81
C GLY A 54 13.86 13.22 4.46
N ALA A 55 13.77 13.48 5.77
CA ALA A 55 12.52 13.83 6.41
C ALA A 55 12.05 15.18 5.86
N GLN A 56 11.15 15.15 4.87
CA GLN A 56 10.43 16.33 4.43
C GLN A 56 9.53 16.78 5.58
N VAL A 57 9.92 17.86 6.24
CA VAL A 57 8.98 18.66 7.04
C VAL A 57 7.82 19.01 6.09
N PRO A 58 6.55 18.75 6.45
CA PRO A 58 5.44 19.24 5.66
C PRO A 58 5.47 20.77 5.74
N VAL A 59 6.18 21.36 4.78
CA VAL A 59 6.12 22.77 4.47
C VAL A 59 4.72 22.96 3.92
N ASN A 60 3.86 23.68 4.64
CA ASN A 60 2.69 24.27 4.02
C ASN A 60 3.23 25.23 2.94
N PRO A 61 2.99 24.98 1.63
CA PRO A 61 3.50 25.86 0.58
C PRO A 61 2.90 27.26 0.68
N ALA A 62 1.78 27.42 1.40
CA ALA A 62 1.18 28.72 1.72
C ALA A 62 2.02 29.61 2.66
N LEU A 63 3.06 29.08 3.33
CA LEU A 63 3.94 29.84 4.24
C LEU A 63 5.39 29.96 3.74
N LEU A 64 5.76 29.33 2.61
CA LEU A 64 7.07 29.48 1.96
C LEU A 64 6.97 30.07 0.55
N GLU A 65 5.88 30.77 0.23
CA GLU A 65 5.97 31.83 -0.77
C GLU A 65 6.75 33.01 -0.17
N GLU A 66 8.07 32.85 -0.07
CA GLU A 66 8.98 33.98 -0.20
C GLU A 66 8.87 34.45 -1.66
N ASN A 67 7.75 35.10 -1.96
CA ASN A 67 7.71 36.07 -3.04
C ASN A 67 8.68 37.18 -2.62
N GLU A 68 9.95 37.03 -2.98
CA GLU A 68 10.89 38.15 -3.08
C GLU A 68 10.38 39.08 -4.17
N VAL A 69 9.28 39.76 -3.89
CA VAL A 69 8.98 41.02 -4.53
C VAL A 69 10.03 41.97 -3.98
N LYS A 70 11.10 42.17 -4.73
CA LYS A 70 11.83 43.43 -4.67
C LYS A 70 10.83 44.52 -5.06
N LEU A 71 10.01 44.93 -4.09
CA LEU A 71 9.22 46.15 -4.14
C LEU A 71 10.25 47.27 -4.14
N SER A 72 10.58 47.76 -5.33
CA SER A 72 11.10 49.11 -5.47
C SER A 72 10.09 50.02 -4.78
N THR A 73 10.48 50.62 -3.67
CA THR A 73 9.62 51.45 -2.81
C THR A 73 9.32 52.82 -3.41
N ASN A 74 9.03 52.87 -4.70
CA ASN A 74 8.54 54.03 -5.45
C ASN A 74 7.62 53.58 -6.61
N ALA A 75 6.59 52.78 -6.33
CA ALA A 75 5.45 52.61 -7.25
C ALA A 75 4.23 52.06 -6.49
N THR A 76 3.15 52.81 -6.50
CA THR A 76 1.81 52.40 -6.07
C THR A 76 1.36 51.12 -6.81
N PRO A 77 0.59 50.22 -6.17
CA PRO A 77 0.01 49.08 -6.89
C PRO A 77 -0.95 49.61 -7.96
N LEU A 78 -0.67 49.31 -9.23
CA LEU A 78 -1.56 49.61 -10.36
C LEU A 78 -2.95 49.04 -10.05
N SER A 79 -3.97 49.86 -10.23
CA SER A 79 -5.35 49.50 -9.92
C SER A 79 -5.84 48.36 -10.84
N LEU A 80 -6.81 47.55 -10.40
CA LEU A 80 -7.38 46.46 -11.22
C LEU A 80 -7.93 46.97 -12.56
N GLU A 81 -8.43 48.21 -12.56
CA GLU A 81 -8.91 48.91 -13.75
C GLU A 81 -7.75 49.22 -14.71
N GLU A 82 -6.62 49.70 -14.22
CA GLU A 82 -5.41 49.95 -15.04
C GLU A 82 -4.82 48.67 -15.65
N ILE A 83 -4.92 47.51 -14.99
CA ILE A 83 -4.48 46.22 -15.55
C ILE A 83 -5.44 45.75 -16.65
N ILE A 84 -6.75 45.99 -16.47
CA ILE A 84 -7.76 45.69 -17.48
C ILE A 84 -7.60 46.63 -18.67
N GLU A 85 -7.35 47.91 -18.44
CA GLU A 85 -7.06 48.89 -19.49
C GLU A 85 -5.76 48.58 -20.20
N ALA A 86 -4.71 48.15 -19.50
CA ALA A 86 -3.46 47.72 -20.13
C ALA A 86 -3.62 46.42 -20.94
N LYS A 87 -4.51 45.50 -20.52
CA LYS A 87 -4.85 44.30 -21.31
C LYS A 87 -5.73 44.65 -22.50
N LYS A 88 -6.74 45.51 -22.32
CA LYS A 88 -7.61 46.01 -23.39
C LYS A 88 -6.80 46.80 -24.41
N ALA A 89 -5.90 47.68 -23.99
CA ALA A 89 -5.00 48.40 -24.87
C ALA A 89 -4.10 47.46 -25.68
N LYS A 90 -3.59 46.38 -25.06
CA LYS A 90 -2.82 45.34 -25.78
C LYS A 90 -3.70 44.53 -26.75
N GLU A 91 -4.93 44.20 -26.38
CA GLU A 91 -5.90 43.53 -27.25
C GLU A 91 -6.36 44.43 -28.40
N ASP A 92 -6.50 45.73 -28.17
CA ASP A 92 -6.83 46.76 -29.16
C ASP A 92 -5.64 47.03 -30.09
N GLU A 93 -4.42 46.93 -29.59
CA GLU A 93 -3.20 46.93 -30.41
C GLU A 93 -3.06 45.65 -31.24
N LEU A 94 -3.55 44.51 -30.73
CA LEU A 94 -3.63 43.25 -31.47
C LEU A 94 -4.79 43.21 -32.46
N SER A 95 -5.89 43.93 -32.19
CA SER A 95 -7.06 44.03 -33.06
C SER A 95 -6.82 44.96 -34.24
N LYS A 96 -5.94 45.96 -34.08
CA LYS A 96 -5.41 46.76 -35.20
C LYS A 96 -4.65 45.84 -36.16
N PRO A 97 -5.04 45.76 -37.46
CA PRO A 97 -4.40 44.86 -38.41
C PRO A 97 -2.94 45.25 -38.64
N LYS A 98 -2.01 44.39 -38.21
CA LYS A 98 -0.58 44.59 -38.43
C LYS A 98 -0.23 44.33 -39.90
N PHE A 99 0.41 45.30 -40.56
CA PHE A 99 0.94 45.08 -41.91
C PHE A 99 2.11 44.10 -41.83
N ILE A 100 1.96 42.97 -42.50
CA ILE A 100 2.98 41.92 -42.61
C ILE A 100 3.48 41.94 -44.05
N SER A 101 4.80 41.97 -44.24
CA SER A 101 5.38 41.96 -45.59
C SER A 101 5.08 40.66 -46.32
N LYS A 102 5.18 40.66 -47.66
CA LYS A 102 4.90 39.46 -48.47
C LYS A 102 5.78 38.26 -48.08
N GLU A 103 7.05 38.51 -47.74
CA GLU A 103 7.97 37.48 -47.29
C GLU A 103 7.61 36.93 -45.91
N GLU A 104 7.23 37.80 -44.99
CA GLU A 104 6.79 37.39 -43.65
C GLU A 104 5.49 36.61 -43.71
N LYS A 105 4.54 36.99 -44.58
CA LYS A 105 3.32 36.21 -44.83
C LYS A 105 3.64 34.81 -45.36
N ALA A 106 4.61 34.69 -46.28
CA ALA A 106 5.07 33.40 -46.78
C ALA A 106 5.73 32.54 -45.68
N LYS A 107 6.57 33.14 -44.82
CA LYS A 107 7.18 32.46 -43.67
C LYS A 107 6.13 31.97 -42.67
N ILE A 108 5.13 32.81 -42.36
CA ILE A 108 4.01 32.44 -41.47
C ILE A 108 3.18 31.31 -42.07
N ALA A 109 2.91 31.34 -43.38
CA ALA A 109 2.18 30.27 -44.06
C ALA A 109 2.94 28.93 -44.02
N LEU A 110 4.26 28.94 -44.25
CA LEU A 110 5.10 27.74 -44.14
C LEU A 110 5.16 27.20 -42.71
N ALA A 111 5.34 28.08 -41.71
CA ALA A 111 5.36 27.69 -40.30
C ALA A 111 4.00 27.11 -39.86
N LYS A 112 2.88 27.67 -40.33
CA LYS A 112 1.54 27.13 -40.08
C LYS A 112 1.37 25.74 -40.70
N ARG A 113 1.83 25.56 -41.95
CA ARG A 113 1.80 24.25 -42.63
C ARG A 113 2.66 23.19 -41.92
N GLN A 114 3.83 23.57 -41.41
CA GLN A 114 4.68 22.68 -40.63
C GLN A 114 4.01 22.28 -39.31
N LYS A 115 3.45 23.24 -38.56
CA LYS A 115 2.69 22.97 -37.33
C LYS A 115 1.52 22.02 -37.57
N GLU A 116 0.77 22.22 -38.65
CA GLU A 116 -0.34 21.33 -39.02
C GLU A 116 0.13 19.92 -39.42
N ALA A 117 1.27 19.82 -40.12
CA ALA A 117 1.89 18.54 -40.43
C ALA A 117 2.37 17.81 -39.17
N ASP A 118 2.97 18.52 -38.22
CA ASP A 118 3.42 17.94 -36.94
C ASP A 118 2.25 17.54 -36.05
N GLU A 119 1.18 18.34 -35.99
CA GLU A 119 -0.05 17.98 -35.28
C GLU A 119 -0.72 16.75 -35.89
N SER A 120 -0.78 16.64 -37.22
CA SER A 120 -1.36 15.46 -37.87
C SER A 120 -0.53 14.19 -37.60
N ARG A 121 0.80 14.29 -37.61
CA ARG A 121 1.71 13.20 -37.20
C ARG A 121 1.50 12.82 -35.74
N ARG A 122 1.47 13.80 -34.83
CA ARG A 122 1.24 13.57 -33.41
C ARG A 122 -0.11 12.90 -33.14
N ARG A 123 -1.19 13.34 -33.80
CA ARG A 123 -2.52 12.71 -33.70
C ARG A 123 -2.49 11.27 -34.21
N ALA A 124 -1.78 11.00 -35.32
CA ALA A 124 -1.62 9.65 -35.85
C ALA A 124 -0.81 8.74 -34.89
N ASP A 125 0.26 9.25 -34.31
CA ASP A 125 1.07 8.53 -33.33
C ASP A 125 0.30 8.24 -32.03
N GLU A 126 -0.49 9.21 -31.55
CA GLU A 126 -1.39 9.03 -30.41
C GLU A 126 -2.47 7.97 -30.68
N GLN A 127 -3.06 7.96 -31.88
CA GLN A 127 -3.99 6.90 -32.29
C GLN A 127 -3.31 5.53 -32.36
N ARG A 128 -2.09 5.46 -32.90
CA ARG A 128 -1.31 4.22 -32.96
C ARG A 128 -0.90 3.73 -31.57
N ALA A 129 -0.58 4.64 -30.64
CA ALA A 129 -0.29 4.31 -29.25
C ALA A 129 -1.51 3.73 -28.54
N LYS A 130 -2.69 4.36 -28.69
CA LYS A 130 -3.96 3.86 -28.15
C LYS A 130 -4.30 2.47 -28.71
N GLN A 131 -4.13 2.26 -30.02
CA GLN A 131 -4.31 0.93 -30.61
C GLN A 131 -3.35 -0.10 -30.02
N ARG A 132 -2.06 0.23 -29.85
CA ARG A 132 -1.08 -0.66 -29.22
C ARG A 132 -1.43 -0.99 -27.77
N GLU A 133 -1.98 -0.04 -27.02
CA GLU A 133 -2.41 -0.27 -25.64
C GLU A 133 -3.60 -1.23 -25.58
N ILE A 134 -4.62 -1.02 -26.43
CA ILE A 134 -5.79 -1.90 -26.53
C ILE A 134 -5.37 -3.32 -26.91
N PHE A 135 -4.47 -3.47 -27.90
CA PHE A 135 -3.95 -4.78 -28.29
C PHE A 135 -3.13 -5.45 -27.17
N GLN A 136 -2.34 -4.68 -26.43
CA GLN A 136 -1.60 -5.20 -25.27
C GLN A 136 -2.55 -5.63 -24.14
N GLN A 137 -3.56 -4.83 -23.82
CA GLN A 137 -4.59 -5.19 -22.83
C GLN A 137 -5.36 -6.45 -23.24
N GLY A 138 -5.77 -6.56 -24.50
CA GLY A 138 -6.41 -7.77 -25.03
C GLY A 138 -5.50 -9.01 -24.95
N ARG A 139 -4.20 -8.85 -25.22
CA ARG A 139 -3.22 -9.94 -25.07
C ARG A 139 -3.04 -10.37 -23.62
N ILE A 140 -3.03 -9.42 -22.68
CA ILE A 140 -2.92 -9.69 -21.23
C ILE A 140 -4.19 -10.35 -20.70
N GLN A 141 -5.37 -9.94 -21.17
CA GLN A 141 -6.65 -10.54 -20.78
C GLN A 141 -6.80 -11.99 -21.27
N ASN A 142 -6.31 -12.29 -22.48
CA ASN A 142 -6.38 -13.63 -23.06
C ASN A 142 -5.18 -14.53 -22.70
N ASP A 143 -4.21 -14.05 -21.91
CA ASP A 143 -3.03 -14.83 -21.51
C ASP A 143 -3.36 -15.71 -20.28
N PRO A 144 -3.42 -17.06 -20.43
CA PRO A 144 -3.73 -17.95 -19.32
C PRO A 144 -2.69 -17.93 -18.20
N GLU A 145 -1.44 -17.55 -18.50
CA GLU A 145 -0.38 -17.39 -17.49
C GLU A 145 -0.61 -16.14 -16.63
N PHE A 146 -1.13 -15.06 -17.21
CA PHE A 146 -1.48 -13.86 -16.46
C PHE A 146 -2.59 -14.15 -15.45
N GLU A 147 -3.64 -14.86 -15.85
CA GLU A 147 -4.73 -15.24 -14.94
C GLU A 147 -4.27 -16.18 -13.82
N ARG A 148 -3.36 -17.14 -14.13
CA ARG A 148 -2.72 -17.99 -13.11
C ARG A 148 -1.90 -17.17 -12.12
N ARG A 149 -1.13 -16.19 -12.60
CA ARG A 149 -0.34 -15.29 -11.75
C ARG A 149 -1.23 -14.43 -10.85
N GLN A 150 -2.33 -13.90 -11.39
CA GLN A 150 -3.30 -13.13 -10.61
C GLN A 150 -3.97 -13.99 -9.54
N ARG A 151 -4.46 -15.18 -9.89
CA ARG A 151 -5.02 -16.13 -8.91
C ARG A 151 -4.04 -16.47 -7.80
N ARG A 152 -2.77 -16.70 -8.13
CA ARG A 152 -1.72 -16.96 -7.13
C ARG A 152 -1.50 -15.76 -6.21
N LYS A 153 -1.45 -14.54 -6.77
CA LYS A 153 -1.28 -13.30 -6.01
C LYS A 153 -2.49 -13.04 -5.11
N GLU A 154 -3.70 -13.25 -5.62
CA GLU A 154 -4.93 -13.10 -4.85
C GLU A 154 -5.00 -14.06 -3.67
N LEU A 155 -4.55 -15.31 -3.84
CA LEU A 155 -4.49 -16.29 -2.76
C LEU A 155 -3.55 -15.84 -1.63
N ASP A 156 -2.40 -15.27 -1.99
CA ASP A 156 -1.41 -14.75 -1.06
C ASP A 156 -1.94 -13.51 -0.32
N THR A 157 -2.57 -12.59 -1.05
CA THR A 157 -3.24 -11.42 -0.47
C THR A 157 -4.36 -11.82 0.49
N ARG A 158 -5.20 -12.80 0.14
CA ARG A 158 -6.29 -13.28 1.01
C ARG A 158 -5.78 -13.88 2.31
N ARG A 159 -4.60 -14.51 2.30
CA ARG A 159 -3.96 -15.03 3.50
C ARG A 159 -3.48 -13.89 4.40
N ASN A 160 -2.76 -12.93 3.85
CA ASN A 160 -2.27 -11.76 4.60
C ASN A 160 -3.41 -10.89 5.11
N ASP A 161 -4.46 -10.68 4.32
CA ASP A 161 -5.63 -9.88 4.71
C ASP A 161 -6.37 -10.46 5.93
N ARG A 162 -6.37 -11.78 6.12
CA ARG A 162 -6.93 -12.39 7.35
C ARG A 162 -6.08 -12.10 8.59
N GLU A 163 -4.77 -12.10 8.43
CA GLU A 163 -3.83 -11.83 9.52
C GLU A 163 -3.84 -10.34 9.87
N ASP A 164 -3.78 -9.46 8.86
CA ASP A 164 -3.89 -8.01 9.00
C ASP A 164 -5.22 -7.57 9.62
N ARG A 165 -6.34 -8.25 9.29
CA ARG A 165 -7.63 -7.96 9.95
C ARG A 165 -7.64 -8.36 11.41
N ARG A 166 -6.94 -9.43 11.79
CA ARG A 166 -6.86 -9.87 13.19
C ARG A 166 -5.99 -8.90 13.98
N THR A 167 -4.79 -8.60 13.48
CA THR A 167 -3.88 -7.65 14.12
C THR A 167 -4.48 -6.25 14.18
N GLY A 168 -5.14 -5.79 13.12
CA GLY A 168 -5.86 -4.51 13.10
C GLY A 168 -6.94 -4.44 14.18
N LYS A 169 -7.76 -5.49 14.33
CA LYS A 169 -8.79 -5.55 15.37
C LYS A 169 -8.20 -5.57 16.78
N ASP A 170 -7.07 -6.21 16.96
CA ASP A 170 -6.36 -6.24 18.25
C ASP A 170 -5.75 -4.87 18.57
N SER A 171 -5.15 -4.18 17.59
CA SER A 171 -4.65 -2.82 17.72
C SER A 171 -5.76 -1.82 18.03
N GLU A 172 -6.94 -1.94 17.41
CA GLU A 172 -8.10 -1.11 17.72
C GLU A 172 -8.54 -1.27 19.17
N LYS A 173 -8.62 -2.52 19.67
CA LYS A 173 -8.95 -2.80 21.07
C LYS A 173 -7.91 -2.22 22.02
N GLU A 174 -6.62 -2.38 21.71
CA GLU A 174 -5.52 -1.79 22.48
C GLU A 174 -5.68 -0.27 22.58
N LEU A 175 -5.88 0.39 21.44
CA LEU A 175 -6.11 1.84 21.38
C LEU A 175 -7.34 2.25 22.18
N THR A 176 -8.43 1.47 22.12
CA THR A 176 -9.62 1.75 22.94
C THR A 176 -9.33 1.60 24.43
N ALA A 177 -8.56 0.59 24.86
CA ALA A 177 -8.20 0.39 26.25
C ALA A 177 -7.30 1.52 26.78
N ILE A 178 -6.34 1.98 25.96
CA ILE A 178 -5.53 3.16 26.26
C ILE A 178 -6.43 4.39 26.36
N LYS A 179 -7.31 4.60 25.37
CA LYS A 179 -8.25 5.72 25.33
C LYS A 179 -9.11 5.76 26.59
N ASP A 180 -9.71 4.64 26.97
CA ASP A 180 -10.59 4.54 28.15
C ASP A 180 -9.84 4.80 29.45
N ARG A 181 -8.58 4.35 29.55
CA ARG A 181 -7.71 4.57 30.72
C ARG A 181 -7.36 6.05 30.93
N TYR A 182 -7.07 6.79 29.86
CA TYR A 182 -6.57 8.16 29.94
C TYR A 182 -7.64 9.24 29.75
N LEU A 183 -8.66 8.99 28.91
CA LEU A 183 -9.77 9.92 28.67
C LEU A 183 -10.98 9.65 29.58
N GLY A 184 -10.92 8.62 30.43
CA GLY A 184 -11.92 8.38 31.48
C GLY A 184 -13.29 7.99 30.94
N ALA A 185 -13.36 6.96 30.09
CA ALA A 185 -14.63 6.50 29.55
C ALA A 185 -15.58 5.99 30.67
N ALA A 186 -16.85 6.35 30.56
CA ALA A 186 -17.88 5.86 31.47
C ALA A 186 -18.03 4.34 31.34
N LYS A 187 -17.64 3.61 32.38
CA LYS A 187 -17.74 2.14 32.43
C LYS A 187 -19.22 1.73 32.32
N LYS A 188 -19.57 1.01 31.27
CA LYS A 188 -20.92 0.44 31.11
C LYS A 188 -21.13 -0.60 32.22
N LYS A 189 -22.12 -0.39 33.07
CA LYS A 189 -22.51 -1.37 34.10
C LYS A 189 -23.06 -2.61 33.40
N LYS A 190 -22.57 -3.80 33.76
CA LYS A 190 -23.11 -5.07 33.26
C LYS A 190 -24.58 -5.19 33.66
N LYS A 191 -25.41 -5.67 32.75
CA LYS A 191 -26.83 -5.93 33.04
C LYS A 191 -26.92 -7.13 33.99
N VAL A 192 -27.34 -6.88 35.23
CA VAL A 192 -27.59 -7.95 36.20
C VAL A 192 -28.73 -8.82 35.68
N ARG A 193 -28.52 -10.14 35.63
CA ARG A 193 -29.56 -11.09 35.20
C ARG A 193 -30.74 -11.05 36.19
N LYS A 194 -31.97 -11.06 35.68
CA LYS A 194 -33.18 -10.91 36.50
C LYS A 194 -33.60 -12.27 37.07
N GLN A 195 -33.65 -12.39 38.40
CA GLN A 195 -33.90 -13.66 39.12
C GLN A 195 -35.36 -14.18 39.04
N ASN A 196 -36.29 -13.41 38.46
CA ASN A 196 -37.73 -13.72 38.43
C ASN A 196 -38.22 -14.46 37.17
N GLU A 197 -37.34 -14.72 36.20
CA GLU A 197 -37.71 -15.51 35.03
C GLU A 197 -37.59 -16.99 35.39
N ARG A 198 -38.69 -17.75 35.28
CA ARG A 198 -38.82 -19.19 35.66
C ARG A 198 -37.93 -20.15 34.85
N LYS A 199 -36.89 -19.63 34.21
CA LYS A 199 -35.87 -20.37 33.46
C LYS A 199 -34.53 -20.07 34.11
N PHE A 200 -34.13 -20.95 35.01
CA PHE A 200 -32.78 -20.93 35.56
C PHE A 200 -31.79 -21.26 34.44
N VAL A 201 -30.96 -20.28 34.07
CA VAL A 201 -29.83 -20.50 33.16
C VAL A 201 -28.63 -20.86 34.04
N PHE A 202 -28.26 -22.14 34.02
CA PHE A 202 -27.12 -22.67 34.76
C PHE A 202 -25.79 -22.42 34.04
N ASP A 203 -25.84 -22.03 32.76
CA ASP A 203 -24.65 -21.73 31.96
C ASP A 203 -24.14 -20.30 32.18
N TRP A 204 -22.81 -20.18 32.12
CA TRP A 204 -22.12 -18.91 32.07
C TRP A 204 -22.37 -18.17 30.76
N ASP A 205 -22.41 -16.84 30.82
CA ASP A 205 -22.42 -16.03 29.59
C ASP A 205 -21.05 -16.08 28.92
N ALA A 206 -21.01 -16.20 27.59
CA ALA A 206 -19.77 -16.01 26.84
C ALA A 206 -19.26 -14.55 26.97
N GLY A 207 -20.15 -13.59 27.21
CA GLY A 207 -19.77 -12.19 27.47
C GLY A 207 -19.08 -11.97 28.83
N ASP A 208 -19.10 -12.95 29.72
CA ASP A 208 -18.39 -12.92 30.99
C ASP A 208 -16.98 -13.52 30.91
N ASP A 209 -16.57 -14.06 29.75
CA ASP A 209 -15.22 -14.56 29.49
C ASP A 209 -14.19 -13.41 29.45
N THR A 210 -13.14 -13.53 30.26
CA THR A 210 -12.04 -12.56 30.38
C THR A 210 -10.71 -13.07 29.81
N SER A 211 -10.70 -14.27 29.24
CA SER A 211 -9.48 -14.90 28.72
C SER A 211 -8.98 -14.31 27.40
N ASN A 212 -9.86 -13.65 26.63
CA ASN A 212 -9.54 -13.14 25.30
C ASN A 212 -8.87 -11.75 25.36
N ASP A 213 -7.54 -11.75 25.29
CA ASP A 213 -6.73 -10.52 25.30
C ASP A 213 -6.40 -10.03 23.88
N TYR A 214 -6.21 -8.72 23.72
CA TYR A 214 -5.71 -8.11 22.48
C TYR A 214 -4.20 -8.28 22.34
N ASN A 215 -3.46 -8.34 23.44
CA ASN A 215 -2.01 -8.49 23.39
C ASN A 215 -1.63 -9.97 23.14
N PRO A 216 -0.81 -10.28 22.13
CA PRO A 216 -0.40 -11.65 21.82
C PRO A 216 0.33 -12.34 22.98
N ILE A 217 1.07 -11.61 23.83
CA ILE A 217 1.78 -12.18 24.98
C ILE A 217 0.80 -12.75 26.02
N TYR A 218 -0.37 -12.11 26.16
CA TYR A 218 -1.40 -12.55 27.09
C TYR A 218 -2.42 -13.50 26.46
N ARG A 219 -2.47 -13.59 25.13
CA ARG A 219 -3.24 -14.60 24.40
C ARG A 219 -2.49 -15.93 24.32
N GLU A 220 -1.21 -15.89 23.95
CA GLU A 220 -0.30 -17.05 23.83
C GLU A 220 0.66 -17.07 25.02
N ARG A 221 0.09 -17.22 26.22
CA ARG A 221 0.89 -17.24 27.46
C ARG A 221 1.78 -18.47 27.47
N HIS A 222 3.08 -18.26 27.67
CA HIS A 222 4.02 -19.36 27.85
C HIS A 222 3.62 -20.21 29.07
N GLN A 223 3.29 -21.47 28.85
CA GLN A 223 2.93 -22.39 29.92
C GLN A 223 4.16 -22.77 30.75
N VAL A 224 3.97 -22.98 32.05
CA VAL A 224 5.07 -23.33 32.95
C VAL A 224 5.60 -24.72 32.62
N GLN A 225 6.86 -24.81 32.22
CA GLN A 225 7.55 -26.09 32.02
C GLN A 225 8.38 -26.41 33.27
N LEU A 226 7.91 -27.34 34.09
CA LEU A 226 8.52 -27.74 35.37
C LEU A 226 9.75 -28.65 35.16
N PHE A 227 10.77 -28.16 34.46
CA PHE A 227 12.03 -28.86 34.12
C PHE A 227 11.83 -30.26 33.49
N GLY A 228 10.74 -30.43 32.74
CA GLY A 228 10.36 -31.70 32.10
C GLY A 228 9.94 -32.83 33.05
N ARG A 229 9.84 -32.55 34.36
CA ARG A 229 9.56 -33.57 35.41
C ARG A 229 8.23 -33.35 36.12
N GLY A 230 7.80 -32.09 36.26
CA GLY A 230 6.50 -31.76 36.83
C GLY A 230 5.39 -31.69 35.78
N TYR A 231 4.18 -32.03 36.20
CA TYR A 231 2.97 -32.04 35.39
C TYR A 231 1.86 -31.22 36.05
N ILE A 232 1.01 -30.58 35.25
CA ILE A 232 -0.17 -29.85 35.68
C ILE A 232 -1.18 -30.86 36.26
N ALA A 233 -1.76 -30.53 37.41
CA ALA A 233 -2.75 -31.38 38.08
C ALA A 233 -4.04 -31.52 37.24
N GLY A 234 -4.66 -32.70 37.29
CA GLY A 234 -5.95 -32.98 36.62
C GLY A 234 -5.88 -33.27 35.12
N ILE A 235 -4.75 -33.02 34.47
CA ILE A 235 -4.52 -33.34 33.05
C ILE A 235 -3.72 -34.65 32.96
N ASP A 236 -4.07 -35.53 32.02
CA ASP A 236 -3.36 -36.81 31.81
C ASP A 236 -1.85 -36.57 31.54
N ILE A 237 -1.01 -37.28 32.30
CA ILE A 237 0.46 -37.23 32.19
C ILE A 237 0.92 -37.62 30.79
N LYS A 238 0.26 -38.61 30.15
CA LYS A 238 0.63 -39.04 28.80
C LYS A 238 0.38 -37.94 27.75
N ALA A 239 -0.73 -37.20 27.89
CA ALA A 239 -1.05 -36.07 27.04
C ALA A 239 -0.05 -34.92 27.23
N GLN A 240 0.27 -34.57 28.48
CA GLN A 240 1.22 -33.51 28.79
C GLN A 240 2.64 -33.81 28.31
N ARG A 241 3.08 -35.08 28.36
CA ARG A 241 4.43 -35.47 27.95
C ARG A 241 4.70 -35.24 26.46
N GLY A 242 3.68 -35.34 25.62
CA GLY A 242 3.78 -35.04 24.18
C GLY A 242 3.97 -33.56 23.87
N GLU A 243 3.32 -32.68 24.64
CA GLU A 243 3.32 -31.22 24.42
C GLU A 243 4.46 -30.50 25.15
N ALA A 244 4.70 -30.83 26.41
CA ALA A 244 5.68 -30.14 27.27
C ALA A 244 7.08 -30.76 27.24
N GLY A 245 7.23 -31.99 26.73
CA GLY A 245 8.46 -32.76 26.84
C GLY A 245 9.58 -32.35 25.86
N ALA A 246 9.24 -31.71 24.74
CA ALA A 246 10.16 -31.55 23.60
C ALA A 246 11.40 -30.71 23.89
N PHE A 247 11.30 -29.71 24.76
CA PHE A 247 12.42 -28.82 25.08
C PHE A 247 13.46 -29.48 26.01
N TYR A 248 13.02 -30.32 26.94
CA TYR A 248 13.89 -30.98 27.94
C TYR A 248 14.25 -32.42 27.59
N SER A 249 13.64 -33.02 26.56
CA SER A 249 14.03 -34.32 26.01
C SER A 249 15.27 -34.16 25.13
N LYS A 250 16.45 -34.21 25.75
CA LYS A 250 17.73 -34.33 25.05
C LYS A 250 18.17 -35.78 24.99
#